data_AF-B1GUM4-F1
#
_entry.id   AF-B1GUM4-F1
#
_cell.length_a   1.000
_cell.length_b   1.000
_cell.length_c   1.000
_cell.angle_alpha   90.00
_cell.angle_beta   90.00
_cell.angle_gamma   90.00
#
_symmetry.space_group_name_H-M   'P 1'
#
loop_
_entity.id
_entity.type
_entity.pdbx_description
1 polymer ?
#
loop_
_entity_poly.entity_id
_entity_poly.type
_entity_poly.pdbx_seq_one_letter_code
_entity_poly.pdbx_strand_id
1 'polypeptide(L)'
;KIEVVGPDAAEFMNRMYTNPWTKLGVGRCRYGLLLGEDGFIRDNGVVGRLTQDRFHVTTTTGGAARVLNMMEDYLQTEWPQLKVALTSTTEQWAVVAINGPNARKLIEPMVEGLDISDEAFPHMSVAECTFLGVPARLFRMSFTGELGFEINVPSRYGLAL
;
A
#
# COMPACT_ATOMS: atom_id res chain seq x y z
N LYS A 1 -2.15 7.64 -3.18
CA LYS A 1 -2.68 6.33 -2.75
C LYS A 1 -3.83 5.95 -3.66
N ILE A 2 -3.80 4.74 -4.21
CA ILE A 2 -4.80 4.24 -5.17
C ILE A 2 -5.23 2.86 -4.70
N GLU A 3 -6.53 2.62 -4.62
CA GLU A 3 -7.08 1.26 -4.47
C GLU A 3 -7.24 0.66 -5.87
N VAL A 4 -6.68 -0.53 -6.07
CA VAL A 4 -6.81 -1.32 -7.30
C VAL A 4 -7.59 -2.57 -6.92
N VAL A 5 -8.82 -2.68 -7.41
CA VAL A 5 -9.79 -3.69 -6.96
C VAL A 5 -10.37 -4.44 -8.14
N GLY A 6 -10.45 -5.77 -8.05
CA GLY A 6 -11.13 -6.61 -9.03
C GLY A 6 -10.42 -7.94 -9.25
N PRO A 7 -11.10 -8.92 -9.88
CA PRO A 7 -10.54 -10.26 -10.05
C PRO A 7 -9.25 -10.27 -10.89
N ASP A 8 -9.06 -9.29 -11.77
CA ASP A 8 -7.86 -9.17 -12.61
C ASP A 8 -6.81 -8.22 -12.03
N ALA A 9 -6.99 -7.71 -10.80
CA ALA A 9 -6.09 -6.71 -10.20
C ALA A 9 -4.63 -7.17 -10.14
N ALA A 10 -4.37 -8.43 -9.78
CA ALA A 10 -3.00 -8.95 -9.72
C ALA A 10 -2.33 -9.03 -11.10
N GLU A 11 -3.11 -9.33 -12.14
CA GLU A 11 -2.63 -9.35 -13.53
C GLU A 11 -2.39 -7.92 -14.03
N PHE A 12 -3.31 -6.99 -13.75
CA PHE A 12 -3.10 -5.57 -14.06
C PHE A 12 -1.81 -5.04 -13.41
N MET A 13 -1.59 -5.34 -12.13
CA MET A 13 -0.37 -4.95 -11.42
C MET A 13 0.90 -5.56 -12.03
N ASN A 14 0.86 -6.80 -12.53
CA ASN A 14 1.99 -7.41 -13.26
C ASN A 14 2.36 -6.64 -14.54
N ARG A 15 1.38 -6.05 -15.22
CA ARG A 15 1.62 -5.28 -16.44
C ARG A 15 2.17 -3.89 -16.14
N MET A 16 1.66 -3.25 -15.08
CA MET A 16 2.07 -1.90 -14.69
C MET A 16 3.48 -1.85 -14.07
N TYR A 17 3.88 -2.86 -13.30
CA TYR A 17 5.11 -2.85 -12.53
C TYR A 17 6.10 -3.92 -13.00
N THR A 18 7.38 -3.67 -12.76
CA THR A 18 8.47 -4.54 -13.22
C THR A 18 8.59 -5.91 -12.53
N ASN A 19 7.92 -6.11 -11.40
CA ASN A 19 8.08 -7.27 -10.53
C ASN A 19 6.77 -8.06 -10.32
N PRO A 20 6.81 -9.35 -9.93
CA PRO A 20 5.65 -10.25 -10.08
C PRO A 20 4.63 -10.19 -8.92
N TRP A 21 3.48 -9.55 -9.12
CA TRP A 21 2.42 -9.35 -8.14
C TRP A 21 1.52 -10.55 -7.88
N THR A 22 1.37 -11.47 -8.83
CA THR A 22 0.61 -12.72 -8.62
C THR A 22 1.19 -13.59 -7.49
N LYS A 23 2.51 -13.49 -7.24
CA LYS A 23 3.21 -14.21 -6.17
C LYS A 23 3.17 -13.49 -4.80
N LEU A 24 2.61 -12.29 -4.71
CA LEU A 24 2.51 -11.57 -3.44
C LEU A 24 1.33 -12.13 -2.64
N GLY A 25 1.58 -12.69 -1.46
CA GLY A 25 0.52 -13.17 -0.57
C GLY A 25 -0.37 -12.03 -0.05
N VAL A 26 -1.61 -12.36 0.32
CA VAL A 26 -2.48 -11.44 1.08
C VAL A 26 -1.81 -11.11 2.42
N GLY A 27 -1.95 -9.87 2.89
CA GLY A 27 -1.32 -9.37 4.10
C GLY A 27 0.16 -9.02 3.93
N ARG A 28 0.65 -8.97 2.68
CA ARG A 28 2.06 -8.66 2.36
C ARG A 28 2.18 -7.43 1.51
N CYS A 29 3.33 -6.77 1.65
CA CYS A 29 3.71 -5.59 0.92
C CYS A 29 4.84 -5.89 -0.06
N ARG A 30 4.97 -5.06 -1.09
CA ARG A 30 6.11 -5.11 -2.00
C ARG A 30 6.43 -3.71 -2.53
N TYR A 31 7.72 -3.41 -2.61
CA TYR A 31 8.21 -2.23 -3.33
C TYR A 31 8.16 -2.49 -4.85
N GLY A 32 7.58 -1.57 -5.61
CA GLY A 32 7.43 -1.66 -7.06
C GLY A 32 8.04 -0.46 -7.77
N LEU A 33 8.59 -0.72 -8.96
CA LEU A 33 8.99 0.32 -9.91
C LEU A 33 8.00 0.35 -11.07
N LEU A 34 7.46 1.54 -11.34
CA LEU A 34 6.59 1.83 -12.47
C LEU A 34 7.45 2.49 -13.55
N LEU A 35 7.49 1.90 -14.75
CA LEU A 35 8.26 2.40 -15.87
C LEU A 35 7.35 2.92 -16.98
N GLY A 36 7.89 3.73 -17.89
CA GLY A 36 7.26 4.01 -19.17
C GLY A 36 7.63 2.95 -20.20
N GLU A 37 7.01 3.02 -21.37
CA GLU A 37 7.33 2.13 -22.50
C GLU A 37 8.77 2.27 -22.98
N ASP A 38 9.37 3.44 -22.75
CA ASP A 38 10.79 3.72 -23.00
C ASP A 38 11.74 3.10 -21.96
N GLY A 39 11.20 2.39 -20.96
CA GLY A 39 11.97 1.71 -19.92
C GLY A 39 12.49 2.63 -18.81
N PHE A 40 12.18 3.92 -18.84
CA PHE A 40 12.61 4.87 -17.81
C PHE A 40 11.62 4.90 -16.63
N ILE A 41 12.16 5.16 -15.42
CA ILE A 41 11.36 5.22 -14.19
C ILE A 41 10.36 6.38 -14.27
N ARG A 42 9.09 6.06 -13.99
CA ARG A 42 8.00 7.02 -13.87
C ARG A 42 7.59 7.21 -12.43
N ASP A 43 7.51 6.15 -11.65
CA ASP A 43 7.18 6.25 -10.23
C ASP A 43 7.64 5.01 -9.46
N ASN A 44 7.48 5.04 -8.14
CA ASN A 44 7.74 3.91 -7.27
C ASN A 44 6.91 4.02 -5.99
N GLY A 45 6.85 2.92 -5.25
CA GLY A 45 6.17 2.91 -3.96
C GLY A 45 6.04 1.51 -3.38
N VAL A 46 5.51 1.43 -2.16
CA VAL A 46 5.16 0.16 -1.54
C VAL A 46 3.67 -0.09 -1.70
N VAL A 47 3.32 -1.26 -2.22
CA VAL A 47 1.93 -1.67 -2.39
C VAL A 47 1.62 -2.79 -1.42
N GLY A 48 0.52 -2.67 -0.68
CA GLY A 48 -0.01 -3.72 0.18
C GLY A 48 -1.11 -4.52 -0.52
N ARG A 49 -1.07 -5.86 -0.46
CA ARG A 49 -2.17 -6.71 -0.92
C ARG A 49 -3.11 -7.02 0.24
N LEU A 50 -4.27 -6.39 0.27
CA LEU A 50 -5.22 -6.44 1.40
C LEU A 50 -6.14 -7.66 1.33
N THR A 51 -6.59 -8.01 0.13
CA THR A 51 -7.36 -9.24 -0.14
C THR A 51 -6.83 -9.88 -1.43
N GLN A 52 -7.41 -11.00 -1.84
CA GLN A 52 -7.00 -11.68 -3.08
C GLN A 52 -7.12 -10.76 -4.32
N ASP A 53 -8.08 -9.84 -4.30
CA ASP A 53 -8.49 -8.98 -5.40
C ASP A 53 -8.34 -7.48 -5.11
N ARG A 54 -7.62 -7.10 -4.05
CA ARG A 54 -7.46 -5.70 -3.63
C ARG A 54 -6.02 -5.35 -3.27
N PHE A 55 -5.52 -4.29 -3.90
CA PHE A 55 -4.22 -3.70 -3.61
C PHE A 55 -4.37 -2.24 -3.16
N HIS A 56 -3.60 -1.86 -2.14
CA HIS A 56 -3.41 -0.48 -1.70
C HIS A 56 -2.07 0.03 -2.22
N VAL A 57 -2.11 0.80 -3.30
CA VAL A 57 -0.92 1.32 -3.99
C VAL A 57 -0.53 2.67 -3.40
N THR A 58 0.70 2.75 -2.91
CA THR A 58 1.34 4.04 -2.61
C THR A 58 2.21 4.47 -3.80
N THR A 59 2.37 5.78 -3.96
CA THR A 59 3.12 6.43 -5.03
C THR A 59 3.99 7.50 -4.40
N THR A 60 4.88 8.11 -5.17
CA THR A 60 5.48 9.39 -4.75
C THR A 60 4.39 10.45 -4.58
N THR A 61 4.64 11.44 -3.69
CA THR A 61 3.69 12.53 -3.44
C THR A 61 3.35 13.30 -4.72
N GLY A 62 4.38 13.70 -5.48
CA GLY A 62 4.19 14.44 -6.74
C GLY A 62 3.67 13.57 -7.89
N GLY A 63 3.80 12.25 -7.81
CA GLY A 63 3.38 11.31 -8.85
C GLY A 63 1.94 10.85 -8.75
N ALA A 64 1.23 11.10 -7.65
CA ALA A 64 -0.06 10.47 -7.35
C ALA A 64 -1.10 10.59 -8.48
N ALA A 65 -1.33 11.81 -8.99
CA ALA A 65 -2.29 12.03 -10.08
C ALA A 65 -1.82 11.40 -11.40
N ARG A 66 -0.51 11.50 -11.70
CA ARG A 66 0.08 10.95 -12.93
C ARG A 66 -0.01 9.42 -12.97
N VAL A 67 0.27 8.75 -11.85
CA VAL A 67 0.18 7.29 -11.77
C VAL A 67 -1.26 6.82 -11.98
N LEU A 68 -2.24 7.47 -11.35
CA LEU A 68 -3.65 7.13 -11.58
C LEU A 68 -4.04 7.32 -13.04
N ASN A 69 -3.69 8.46 -13.64
CA ASN A 69 -4.00 8.73 -15.04
C ASN A 69 -3.37 7.70 -15.98
N MET A 70 -2.12 7.29 -15.73
CA MET A 70 -1.45 6.25 -16.51
C MET A 70 -2.15 4.90 -16.35
N MET A 71 -2.54 4.52 -15.13
CA MET A 71 -3.28 3.28 -14.90
C MET A 71 -4.64 3.28 -15.60
N GLU A 72 -5.37 4.40 -15.55
CA GLU A 72 -6.64 4.58 -16.25
C GLU A 72 -6.48 4.53 -17.77
N ASP A 73 -5.45 5.19 -18.31
CA ASP A 73 -5.16 5.19 -19.74
C ASP A 73 -5.01 3.76 -20.27
N TYR A 74 -4.07 2.99 -19.72
CA TYR A 74 -3.88 1.58 -20.13
C TYR A 74 -5.12 0.71 -19.90
N LEU A 75 -5.85 0.89 -18.80
CA LEU A 75 -7.04 0.10 -18.52
C LEU A 75 -8.15 0.39 -19.55
N GLN A 76 -8.32 1.64 -19.96
CA GLN A 76 -9.39 2.05 -20.88
C GLN A 76 -9.03 1.82 -22.35
N THR A 77 -7.77 1.97 -22.73
CA THR A 77 -7.34 1.97 -24.14
C THR A 77 -6.72 0.65 -24.57
N GLU A 78 -5.91 0.01 -23.72
CA GLU A 78 -5.15 -1.19 -24.09
C GLU A 78 -5.77 -2.48 -23.52
N TRP A 79 -6.29 -2.43 -22.30
CA TRP A 79 -6.80 -3.62 -21.60
C TRP A 79 -8.26 -3.50 -21.10
N PRO A 80 -9.21 -3.03 -21.92
CA PRO A 80 -10.61 -2.83 -21.51
C PRO A 80 -11.33 -4.12 -21.08
N GLN A 81 -10.78 -5.29 -21.38
CA GLN A 81 -11.28 -6.58 -20.96
C GLN A 81 -10.95 -6.94 -19.49
N LEU A 82 -9.96 -6.27 -18.87
CA LEU A 82 -9.60 -6.55 -17.48
C LEU A 82 -10.66 -5.97 -16.54
N LYS A 83 -11.13 -6.79 -15.60
CA LYS A 83 -12.10 -6.40 -14.58
C LYS A 83 -11.35 -5.81 -13.39
N VAL A 84 -11.02 -4.53 -13.50
CA VAL A 84 -10.34 -3.75 -12.47
C VAL A 84 -11.03 -2.40 -12.31
N ALA A 85 -11.16 -1.95 -11.07
CA ALA A 85 -11.59 -0.62 -10.70
C ALA A 85 -10.45 0.09 -9.97
N LEU A 86 -10.21 1.33 -10.35
CA LEU A 86 -9.20 2.19 -9.76
C LEU A 86 -9.90 3.30 -8.98
N THR A 87 -9.41 3.59 -7.78
CA THR A 87 -9.98 4.69 -6.97
C THR A 87 -8.87 5.40 -6.23
N SER A 88 -8.73 6.71 -6.47
CA SER A 88 -7.86 7.55 -5.65
C SER A 88 -8.38 7.57 -4.22
N THR A 89 -7.53 7.19 -3.28
CA THR A 89 -7.78 7.31 -1.84
C THR A 89 -6.72 8.17 -1.17
N THR A 90 -6.00 8.99 -1.94
CA THR A 90 -4.90 9.84 -1.44
C THR A 90 -5.33 10.69 -0.23
N GLU A 91 -6.44 11.42 -0.37
CA GLU A 91 -6.98 12.34 0.66
C GLU A 91 -7.78 11.61 1.77
N GLN A 92 -8.09 10.33 1.55
CA GLN A 92 -8.87 9.54 2.51
C GLN A 92 -8.02 9.09 3.70
N TRP A 93 -6.69 9.03 3.55
CA TRP A 93 -5.80 8.44 4.54
C TRP A 93 -4.77 9.45 5.07
N ALA A 94 -4.81 9.72 6.37
CA ALA A 94 -3.67 10.30 7.09
C ALA A 94 -2.69 9.18 7.46
N VAL A 95 -1.38 9.47 7.43
CA VAL A 95 -0.34 8.46 7.67
C VAL A 95 0.72 9.01 8.62
N VAL A 96 1.02 8.25 9.66
CA VAL A 96 2.12 8.52 10.58
C VAL A 96 3.14 7.40 10.45
N ALA A 97 4.39 7.73 10.15
CA ALA A 97 5.49 6.79 10.06
C ALA A 97 6.33 6.84 11.34
N ILE A 98 6.41 5.72 12.05
CA ILE A 98 7.21 5.54 13.27
C ILE A 98 8.37 4.60 12.95
N ASN A 99 9.60 5.11 13.02
CA ASN A 99 10.80 4.36 12.67
C ASN A 99 11.81 4.38 13.82
N GLY A 100 12.46 3.25 14.06
CA GLY A 100 13.51 3.08 15.05
C GLY A 100 13.39 1.76 15.83
N PRO A 101 14.44 1.39 16.59
CA PRO A 101 14.50 0.09 17.28
C PRO A 101 13.39 -0.08 18.34
N ASN A 102 12.86 1.02 18.88
CA ASN A 102 11.77 1.02 19.86
C ASN A 102 10.38 1.21 19.23
N ALA A 103 10.26 1.27 17.89
CA ALA A 103 9.00 1.56 17.22
C ALA A 103 7.88 0.58 17.61
N ARG A 104 8.17 -0.74 17.61
CA ARG A 104 7.19 -1.75 18.05
C ARG A 104 6.74 -1.51 19.48
N LYS A 105 7.70 -1.42 20.41
CA LYS A 105 7.41 -1.24 21.84
C LYS A 105 6.55 0.00 22.10
N LEU A 106 6.74 1.06 21.31
CA LEU A 106 5.95 2.29 21.42
C LEU A 106 4.51 2.08 20.97
N ILE A 107 4.28 1.42 19.83
CA ILE A 107 2.95 1.35 19.21
C ILE A 107 2.13 0.13 19.65
N GLU A 108 2.77 -0.94 20.10
CA GLU A 108 2.13 -2.22 20.45
C GLU A 108 0.96 -2.06 21.44
N PRO A 109 1.07 -1.25 22.52
CA PRO A 109 -0.05 -1.04 23.44
C PRO A 109 -1.26 -0.30 22.82
N MET A 110 -1.08 0.31 21.66
CA MET A 110 -2.08 1.11 20.95
C MET A 110 -2.78 0.32 19.83
N VAL A 111 -2.25 -0.86 19.48
CA VAL A 111 -2.79 -1.72 18.43
C VAL A 111 -3.77 -2.72 19.04
N GLU A 112 -4.96 -2.79 18.47
CA GLU A 112 -6.03 -3.70 18.89
C GLU A 112 -6.37 -4.67 17.74
N GLY A 113 -6.53 -5.95 18.09
CA GLY A 113 -6.94 -6.99 17.15
C GLY A 113 -5.86 -7.51 16.21
N LEU A 114 -4.59 -7.14 16.42
CA LEU A 114 -3.45 -7.57 15.61
C LEU A 114 -2.22 -7.81 16.48
N ASP A 115 -1.64 -9.01 16.40
CA ASP A 115 -0.32 -9.31 16.98
C ASP A 115 0.77 -8.74 16.05
N ILE A 116 1.59 -7.82 16.57
CA ILE A 116 2.65 -7.14 15.82
C ILE A 116 4.07 -7.60 16.20
N SER A 117 4.17 -8.76 16.86
CA SER A 117 5.43 -9.46 17.11
C SER A 117 6.19 -9.75 15.80
N ASP A 118 7.48 -10.07 15.92
CA ASP A 118 8.30 -10.34 14.75
C ASP A 118 7.82 -11.55 13.95
N GLU A 119 7.34 -12.56 14.67
CA GLU A 119 6.86 -13.84 14.16
C GLU A 119 5.49 -13.69 13.49
N ALA A 120 4.55 -12.99 14.12
CA ALA A 120 3.18 -12.84 13.60
C ALA A 120 3.08 -11.79 12.50
N PHE A 121 3.86 -10.71 12.58
CA PHE A 121 3.80 -9.60 11.63
C PHE A 121 5.19 -9.30 11.05
N PRO A 122 5.78 -10.21 10.24
CA PRO A 122 7.16 -10.08 9.73
C PRO A 122 7.33 -8.85 8.82
N HIS A 123 8.58 -8.45 8.55
CA HIS A 123 8.89 -7.32 7.67
C HIS A 123 8.10 -7.37 6.35
N MET A 124 7.63 -6.23 5.85
CA MET A 124 6.74 -6.10 4.68
C MET A 124 5.37 -6.77 4.86
N SER A 125 4.79 -6.68 6.06
CA SER A 125 3.38 -7.05 6.31
C SER A 125 2.46 -5.84 6.21
N VAL A 126 1.19 -6.09 5.86
CA VAL A 126 0.08 -5.15 5.99
C VAL A 126 -1.12 -5.86 6.58
N ALA A 127 -1.84 -5.20 7.47
CA ALA A 127 -3.13 -5.66 7.95
C ALA A 127 -4.05 -4.49 8.26
N GLU A 128 -5.36 -4.76 8.23
CA GLU A 128 -6.36 -3.89 8.85
C GLU A 128 -6.41 -4.19 10.35
N CYS A 129 -6.47 -3.15 11.17
CA CYS A 129 -6.51 -3.27 12.63
C CYS A 129 -7.31 -2.10 13.23
N THR A 130 -7.36 -2.05 14.55
CA THR A 130 -7.77 -0.84 15.27
C THR A 130 -6.52 -0.23 15.92
N PHE A 131 -6.39 1.09 15.87
CA PHE A 131 -5.30 1.84 16.50
C PHE A 131 -5.91 2.95 17.34
N LEU A 132 -5.68 2.97 18.65
CA LEU A 132 -6.31 3.95 19.57
C LEU A 132 -7.85 4.04 19.39
N GLY A 133 -8.53 2.90 19.25
CA GLY A 133 -9.98 2.87 19.03
C GLY A 133 -10.47 3.33 17.64
N VAL A 134 -9.59 3.65 16.69
CA VAL A 134 -9.96 4.01 15.31
C VAL A 134 -9.60 2.91 14.30
N PRO A 135 -10.43 2.66 13.28
CA PRO A 135 -10.06 1.76 12.19
C PRO A 135 -8.79 2.24 11.48
N ALA A 136 -7.83 1.34 11.32
CA ALA A 136 -6.51 1.65 10.78
C ALA A 136 -6.02 0.55 9.83
N ARG A 137 -5.00 0.90 9.05
CA ARG A 137 -4.13 -0.06 8.36
C ARG A 137 -2.73 0.12 8.86
N LEU A 138 -2.13 -0.98 9.27
CA LEU A 138 -0.76 -1.01 9.74
C LEU A 138 0.12 -1.63 8.67
N PHE A 139 1.16 -0.93 8.26
CA PHE A 139 2.19 -1.46 7.36
C PHE A 139 3.48 -1.60 8.17
N ARG A 140 4.12 -2.76 8.13
CA ARG A 140 5.48 -2.94 8.69
C ARG A 140 6.52 -2.77 7.59
N MET A 141 6.92 -1.52 7.36
CA MET A 141 7.90 -1.13 6.35
C MET A 141 8.66 0.12 6.82
N SER A 142 9.78 0.41 6.17
CA SER A 142 10.59 1.58 6.48
C SER A 142 11.35 2.04 5.23
N PHE A 143 11.49 3.36 5.11
CA PHE A 143 12.39 4.00 4.15
C PHE A 143 13.72 4.44 4.78
N THR A 144 13.96 4.09 6.05
CA THR A 144 15.18 4.46 6.79
C THR A 144 16.14 3.29 7.00
N GLY A 145 15.71 2.06 6.73
CA GLY A 145 16.47 0.84 7.03
C GLY A 145 16.26 0.31 8.45
N GLU A 146 15.65 1.10 9.33
CA GLU A 146 15.29 0.69 10.70
C GLU A 146 13.96 -0.11 10.72
N LEU A 147 13.65 -0.73 11.87
CA LEU A 147 12.30 -1.19 12.15
C LEU A 147 11.32 -0.01 11.99
N GLY A 148 10.26 -0.20 11.21
CA GLY A 148 9.31 0.86 10.91
C GLY A 148 7.88 0.36 10.77
N PHE A 149 6.95 1.26 11.11
CA PHE A 149 5.53 1.08 10.93
C PHE A 149 4.92 2.34 10.33
N GLU A 150 4.04 2.17 9.33
CA GLU A 150 3.14 3.23 8.88
C GLU A 150 1.72 2.95 9.37
N ILE A 151 1.19 3.87 10.17
CA ILE A 151 -0.17 3.84 10.71
C ILE A 151 -1.04 4.69 9.79
N ASN A 152 -1.95 4.06 9.08
CA ASN A 152 -2.84 4.70 8.12
C ASN A 152 -4.25 4.74 8.70
N VAL A 153 -4.82 5.92 8.92
CA VAL A 153 -6.20 6.11 9.44
C VAL A 153 -7.03 6.98 8.51
N PRO A 154 -8.37 6.93 8.58
CA PRO A 154 -9.20 7.91 7.91
C PRO A 154 -8.75 9.33 8.25
N SER A 155 -8.60 10.19 7.24
CA SER A 155 -7.93 11.49 7.36
C SER A 155 -8.48 12.39 8.48
N ARG A 156 -9.77 12.30 8.77
CA ARG A 156 -10.42 13.00 9.90
C ARG A 156 -9.83 12.69 11.29
N TYR A 157 -9.13 11.57 11.46
CA TYR A 157 -8.46 11.19 12.71
C TYR A 157 -6.98 11.54 12.74
N GLY A 158 -6.40 12.05 11.64
CA GLY A 158 -4.95 12.21 11.52
C GLY A 158 -4.30 13.08 12.61
N LEU A 159 -4.97 14.13 13.08
CA LEU A 159 -4.47 14.99 14.16
C LEU A 159 -4.63 14.37 15.56
N ALA A 160 -5.52 13.40 15.71
CA ALA A 160 -5.80 12.74 16.99
C ALA A 160 -4.87 11.54 17.28
N LEU A 161 -4.05 11.16 16.29
CA LEU A 161 -2.97 10.18 16.42
C LEU A 161 -1.73 10.79 17.05
#